data_AF-A0A7S0IRH1-F1
#
_entry.id   AF-A0A7S0IRH1-F1
#
_cell.length_a   1.000
_cell.length_b   1.000
_cell.length_c   1.000
_cell.angle_alpha   90.00
_cell.angle_beta   90.00
_cell.angle_gamma   90.00
#
_symmetry.space_group_name_H-M   'P 1'
#
loop_
_entity.id
_entity.type
_entity.pdbx_description
1 polymer ?
#
loop_
_entity_poly.entity_id
_entity_poly.type
_entity_poly.pdbx_seq_one_letter_code
_entity_poly.pdbx_strand_id
1 'polypeptide(L)'
;MAVPVVTDATPMDADVMLDSADASVAPSDAGGAAPHDGPAQHTPSPRESAKLPTAQTDPPGPPTASAPESPALDFTALPRALESAYSAYDVDAAIRPTRIAVSEVWRRRAQPALLAAPTESTMGASEQAREKQKAFDLLDALSRSGALAFEAASLHVLVAATHQFDRSLMGTVISDSVNPIEKLERSSLIIASTIHDAPPTALLHGEHRERVSKFSAGALLIKATPLAASHK
;
A
#
# COMPACT_ATOMS: atom_id res chain seq x y z
N MET A 1 -42.13 44.59 -27.40
CA MET A 1 -42.42 43.57 -26.36
C MET A 1 -41.09 43.09 -25.82
N ALA A 2 -40.89 43.28 -24.52
CA ALA A 2 -39.60 43.30 -23.84
C ALA A 2 -39.12 41.91 -23.40
N VAL A 3 -37.79 41.77 -23.34
CA VAL A 3 -36.99 40.68 -22.78
C VAL A 3 -37.04 40.72 -21.24
N PRO A 4 -36.81 39.59 -20.55
CA PRO A 4 -35.95 39.68 -19.38
C PRO A 4 -34.81 38.64 -19.39
N VAL A 5 -33.61 39.21 -19.32
CA VAL A 5 -32.35 38.62 -18.87
C VAL A 5 -32.42 38.56 -17.34
N VAL A 6 -32.07 37.42 -16.75
CA VAL A 6 -31.81 37.32 -15.31
C VAL A 6 -30.32 37.06 -15.14
N THR A 7 -29.62 38.12 -14.75
CA THR A 7 -28.27 38.11 -14.19
C THR A 7 -28.41 38.55 -12.74
N ASP A 8 -28.06 37.68 -11.79
CA ASP A 8 -27.72 38.12 -10.44
C ASP A 8 -26.70 37.13 -9.82
N ALA A 9 -25.50 37.65 -9.59
CA ALA A 9 -24.51 37.08 -8.69
C ALA A 9 -23.62 38.24 -8.25
N THR A 10 -24.04 38.89 -7.19
CA THR A 10 -23.28 39.94 -6.48
C THR A 10 -22.11 39.29 -5.72
N PRO A 11 -20.91 39.91 -5.68
CA PRO A 11 -19.75 39.41 -4.93
C PRO A 11 -19.82 39.84 -3.46
N MET A 12 -19.43 38.95 -2.54
CA MET A 12 -19.26 39.26 -1.12
C MET A 12 -17.83 38.93 -0.69
N ASP A 13 -17.08 40.01 -0.52
CA ASP A 13 -16.06 40.31 0.48
C ASP A 13 -15.01 39.25 0.84
N ALA A 14 -13.78 39.56 0.39
CA ALA A 14 -12.55 39.08 0.97
C ALA A 14 -12.17 39.98 2.16
N ASP A 15 -12.26 39.43 3.37
CA ASP A 15 -11.67 40.02 4.57
C ASP A 15 -10.66 39.04 5.14
N VAL A 16 -9.38 39.28 4.84
CA VAL A 16 -8.23 38.56 5.42
C VAL A 16 -7.70 39.45 6.53
N MET A 17 -8.13 39.18 7.77
CA MET A 17 -7.46 39.68 8.96
C MET A 17 -6.19 38.88 9.21
N LEU A 18 -5.05 39.50 8.94
CA LEU A 18 -3.75 39.17 9.52
C LEU A 18 -3.58 40.07 10.74
N ASP A 19 -3.72 39.52 11.95
CA ASP A 19 -3.24 40.15 13.16
C ASP A 19 -1.99 39.42 13.67
N SER A 20 -0.99 40.22 13.98
CA SER A 20 0.32 39.84 14.50
C SER A 20 0.32 40.07 16.00
N ALA A 21 0.74 39.08 16.78
CA ALA A 21 1.19 39.32 18.15
C ALA A 21 2.32 38.35 18.50
N ASP A 22 3.52 38.91 18.43
CA ASP A 22 4.71 38.54 19.19
C ASP A 22 4.45 38.77 20.70
N ALA A 23 5.00 37.90 21.57
CA ALA A 23 5.69 38.29 22.80
C ALA A 23 5.89 37.12 23.79
N SER A 24 7.17 36.87 24.10
CA SER A 24 7.75 36.91 25.46
C SER A 24 7.93 35.64 26.31
N VAL A 25 9.21 35.23 26.38
CA VAL A 25 10.09 35.06 27.58
C VAL A 25 9.70 34.04 28.69
N ALA A 26 10.65 33.12 28.95
CA ALA A 26 10.82 32.15 30.05
C ALA A 26 11.09 32.85 31.44
N PRO A 27 11.42 32.21 32.61
CA PRO A 27 12.22 30.98 32.84
C PRO A 27 11.91 30.16 34.14
N SER A 28 12.83 29.23 34.47
CA SER A 28 13.18 28.68 35.82
C SER A 28 12.25 27.62 36.43
N ASP A 29 12.69 26.62 37.21
CA ASP A 29 14.00 26.11 37.63
C ASP A 29 13.76 24.76 38.38
N ALA A 30 14.86 24.02 38.59
CA ALA A 30 15.17 23.21 39.79
C ALA A 30 14.54 21.82 40.07
N GLY A 31 15.46 20.85 40.20
CA GLY A 31 15.51 19.84 41.28
C GLY A 31 14.63 18.60 41.09
N GLY A 32 15.05 17.36 41.34
CA GLY A 32 16.22 16.85 42.05
C GLY A 32 15.86 15.46 42.59
N ALA A 33 16.84 14.56 42.56
CA ALA A 33 16.98 13.35 43.38
C ALA A 33 15.95 12.20 43.24
N ALA A 34 16.46 11.12 42.65
CA ALA A 34 16.06 9.74 42.96
C ALA A 34 16.39 9.37 44.42
N PRO A 35 15.76 8.30 44.93
CA PRO A 35 16.56 7.27 45.58
C PRO A 35 16.25 5.86 45.05
N HIS A 36 17.36 5.13 44.87
CA HIS A 36 17.44 3.68 44.87
C HIS A 36 16.80 3.08 46.11
N ASP A 37 16.00 2.03 45.94
CA ASP A 37 15.93 0.94 46.91
C ASP A 37 16.17 -0.38 46.18
N GLY A 38 17.15 -1.12 46.70
CA GLY A 38 17.70 -2.33 46.09
C GLY A 38 16.76 -3.54 46.15
N PRO A 39 16.97 -4.54 45.29
CA PRO A 39 16.12 -5.71 45.22
C PRO A 39 16.40 -6.67 46.40
N ALA A 40 15.32 -7.04 47.09
CA ALA A 40 15.30 -8.13 48.05
C ALA A 40 15.71 -9.45 47.37
N GLN A 41 16.80 -10.04 47.87
CA GLN A 41 17.30 -11.33 47.46
C GLN A 41 16.34 -12.43 47.92
N HIS A 42 15.60 -13.02 46.97
CA HIS A 42 14.93 -14.30 47.18
C HIS A 42 15.87 -15.44 46.79
N THR A 43 16.30 -16.19 47.80
CA THR A 43 16.93 -17.51 47.68
C THR A 43 15.87 -18.54 47.32
N PRO A 44 15.96 -19.28 46.20
CA PRO A 44 15.19 -20.50 46.00
C PRO A 44 16.02 -21.73 46.40
N SER A 45 15.46 -22.51 47.32
CA SER A 45 15.92 -23.85 47.70
C SER A 45 15.99 -24.82 46.51
N PRO A 46 16.84 -25.87 46.58
CA PRO A 46 17.08 -26.79 45.46
C PRO A 46 15.85 -27.63 45.14
N ARG A 47 15.39 -27.58 43.87
CA ARG A 47 14.39 -28.51 43.34
C ARG A 47 15.03 -29.87 43.04
N GLU A 48 14.48 -30.86 43.70
CA GLU A 48 14.67 -32.29 43.50
C GLU A 48 14.42 -32.71 42.04
N SER A 49 15.38 -33.46 41.48
CA SER A 49 15.39 -33.92 40.10
C SER A 49 14.36 -35.02 39.86
N ALA A 50 13.26 -34.70 39.18
CA ALA A 50 12.37 -35.68 38.59
C ALA A 50 12.87 -36.05 37.17
N LYS A 51 13.19 -37.34 36.97
CA LYS A 51 13.59 -37.92 35.68
C LYS A 51 12.48 -37.77 34.63
N LEU A 52 12.81 -37.19 33.48
CA LEU A 52 11.98 -37.27 32.26
C LEU A 52 12.09 -38.68 31.63
N PRO A 53 11.01 -39.20 31.00
CA PRO A 53 11.08 -40.38 30.14
C PRO A 53 11.79 -40.05 28.82
N THR A 54 12.68 -40.94 28.41
CA THR A 54 13.44 -40.87 27.15
C THR A 54 12.50 -40.98 25.94
N ALA A 55 12.40 -39.90 25.15
CA ALA A 55 11.76 -39.94 23.84
C ALA A 55 12.70 -40.65 22.85
N GLN A 56 12.15 -41.64 22.14
CA GLN A 56 12.85 -42.35 21.07
C GLN A 56 13.05 -41.42 19.87
N THR A 57 14.30 -41.32 19.42
CA THR A 57 14.69 -40.54 18.25
C THR A 57 14.41 -41.36 16.99
N ASP A 58 13.42 -40.96 16.20
CA ASP A 58 13.27 -41.44 14.82
C ASP A 58 14.46 -40.95 13.95
N PRO A 59 14.92 -41.76 12.97
CA PRO A 59 15.99 -41.34 12.07
C PRO A 59 15.52 -40.22 11.13
N PRO A 60 16.41 -39.28 10.74
CA PRO A 60 16.06 -38.16 9.87
C PRO A 60 15.66 -38.69 8.49
N GLY A 61 14.43 -38.36 8.08
CA GLY A 61 13.98 -38.55 6.70
C GLY A 61 14.82 -37.72 5.72
N PRO A 62 14.88 -38.14 4.44
CA PRO A 62 15.68 -37.46 3.43
C PRO A 62 15.29 -35.98 3.31
N PRO A 63 16.24 -35.08 3.02
CA PRO A 63 15.95 -33.66 2.87
C PRO A 63 14.93 -33.49 1.75
N THR A 64 13.73 -33.05 2.10
CA THR A 64 12.75 -32.52 1.16
C THR A 64 13.44 -31.38 0.42
N ALA A 65 13.78 -31.61 -0.85
CA ALA A 65 14.32 -30.59 -1.70
C ALA A 65 13.32 -29.43 -1.74
N SER A 66 13.69 -28.30 -1.16
CA SER A 66 12.95 -27.06 -1.23
C SER A 66 12.74 -26.75 -2.71
N ALA A 67 11.47 -26.58 -3.12
CA ALA A 67 11.16 -26.09 -4.44
C ALA A 67 11.95 -24.78 -4.70
N PRO A 68 12.41 -24.53 -5.93
CA PRO A 68 13.14 -23.30 -6.24
C PRO A 68 12.29 -22.10 -5.83
N GLU A 69 12.82 -21.30 -4.90
CA GLU A 69 12.20 -20.06 -4.49
C GLU A 69 12.04 -19.20 -5.74
N SER A 70 10.80 -18.86 -6.08
CA SER A 70 10.54 -17.90 -7.15
C SER A 70 11.21 -16.58 -6.77
N PRO A 71 11.88 -15.89 -7.71
CA PRO A 71 12.57 -14.65 -7.39
C PRO A 71 11.61 -13.69 -6.70
N ALA A 72 11.98 -13.25 -5.49
CA ALA A 72 11.16 -12.35 -4.70
C ALA A 72 10.93 -11.05 -5.49
N LEU A 73 9.66 -10.71 -5.72
CA LEU A 73 9.28 -9.47 -6.42
C LEU A 73 9.65 -8.26 -5.56
N ASP A 74 10.45 -7.34 -6.10
CA ASP A 74 10.77 -6.08 -5.44
C ASP A 74 9.63 -5.07 -5.61
N PHE A 75 8.76 -4.99 -4.61
CA PHE A 75 7.63 -4.05 -4.59
C PHE A 75 8.08 -2.57 -4.59
N THR A 76 9.31 -2.25 -4.20
CA THR A 76 9.82 -0.88 -4.21
C THR A 76 10.15 -0.38 -5.62
N ALA A 77 10.37 -1.30 -6.55
CA ALA A 77 10.59 -0.99 -7.97
C ALA A 77 9.28 -0.75 -8.74
N LEU A 78 8.12 -1.16 -8.21
CA LEU A 78 6.82 -1.06 -8.89
C LEU A 78 6.47 0.35 -9.39
N PRO A 79 6.66 1.44 -8.62
CA PRO A 79 6.37 2.78 -9.12
C PRO A 79 7.16 3.13 -10.39
N ARG A 80 8.44 2.75 -10.45
CA ARG A 80 9.30 2.98 -11.63
C ARG A 80 8.88 2.08 -12.79
N ALA A 81 8.54 0.82 -12.52
CA ALA A 81 8.07 -0.11 -13.53
C ALA A 81 6.76 0.38 -14.17
N LEU A 82 5.81 0.84 -13.35
CA LEU A 82 4.54 1.41 -13.82
C LEU A 82 4.75 2.68 -14.65
N GLU A 83 5.61 3.60 -14.20
CA GLU A 83 5.93 4.81 -14.97
C GLU A 83 6.52 4.48 -16.35
N SER A 84 7.43 3.51 -16.41
CA SER A 84 8.02 3.04 -17.67
C SER A 84 6.96 2.38 -18.57
N ALA A 85 6.04 1.61 -17.99
CA ALA A 85 4.96 0.97 -18.73
C ALA A 85 3.96 1.99 -19.28
N TYR A 86 3.60 3.01 -18.50
CA TYR A 86 2.75 4.12 -18.93
C TYR A 86 3.39 4.87 -20.09
N SER A 87 4.65 5.26 -19.95
CA SER A 87 5.41 5.95 -21.02
C SER A 87 5.46 5.13 -22.32
N ALA A 88 5.52 3.81 -22.23
CA ALA A 88 5.62 2.93 -23.38
C ALA A 88 4.28 2.59 -24.04
N TYR A 89 3.19 2.53 -23.27
CA TYR A 89 1.94 1.89 -23.71
C TYR A 89 0.66 2.73 -23.48
N ASP A 90 0.69 3.75 -22.62
CA ASP A 90 -0.43 4.67 -22.38
C ASP A 90 -0.37 5.87 -23.33
N VAL A 91 -0.64 5.61 -24.61
CA VAL A 91 -0.54 6.62 -25.69
C VAL A 91 -1.47 7.82 -25.51
N ASP A 92 -2.57 7.64 -24.77
CA ASP A 92 -3.56 8.71 -24.52
C ASP A 92 -3.28 9.46 -23.20
N ALA A 93 -2.24 9.04 -22.46
CA ALA A 93 -1.96 9.50 -21.10
C ALA A 93 -3.23 9.46 -20.22
N ALA A 94 -4.01 8.39 -20.32
CA ALA A 94 -5.30 8.24 -19.64
C ALA A 94 -5.13 7.81 -18.17
N ILE A 95 -4.00 7.25 -17.80
CA ILE A 95 -3.75 6.76 -16.44
C ILE A 95 -3.20 7.90 -15.58
N ARG A 96 -3.77 8.08 -14.39
CA ARG A 96 -3.30 9.05 -13.39
C ARG A 96 -3.09 8.38 -12.04
N PRO A 97 -2.03 8.74 -11.30
CA PRO A 97 -1.90 8.34 -9.90
C PRO A 97 -3.09 8.85 -9.08
N THR A 98 -3.65 7.99 -8.23
CA THR A 98 -4.74 8.38 -7.33
C THR A 98 -4.19 8.61 -5.93
N ARG A 99 -4.46 9.79 -5.37
CA ARG A 99 -4.15 10.07 -3.97
C ARG A 99 -5.19 9.42 -3.07
N ILE A 100 -4.77 8.51 -2.20
CA ILE A 100 -5.60 7.99 -1.11
C ILE A 100 -5.52 8.98 0.07
N ALA A 101 -6.61 9.68 0.34
CA ALA A 101 -6.73 10.51 1.53
C ALA A 101 -7.25 9.67 2.70
N VAL A 102 -6.53 9.66 3.82
CA VAL A 102 -6.99 9.04 5.07
C VAL A 102 -7.76 10.06 5.90
N SER A 103 -8.78 9.60 6.63
CA SER A 103 -9.57 10.46 7.54
C SER A 103 -8.71 11.04 8.66
N GLU A 104 -9.02 12.26 9.10
CA GLU A 104 -8.39 12.92 10.25
C GLU A 104 -8.70 12.24 11.58
N VAL A 105 -9.83 11.53 11.65
CA VAL A 105 -10.27 10.80 12.85
C VAL A 105 -10.46 9.33 12.51
N TRP A 106 -9.78 8.46 13.24
CA TRP A 106 -9.88 7.01 13.11
C TRP A 106 -10.68 6.44 14.29
N ARG A 107 -11.41 5.35 14.05
CA ARG A 107 -12.02 4.56 15.12
C ARG A 107 -11.13 3.35 15.39
N ARG A 108 -10.59 3.26 16.60
CA ARG A 108 -9.78 2.14 17.07
C ARG A 108 -10.65 1.16 17.83
N ARG A 109 -10.52 -0.12 17.50
CA ARG A 109 -10.97 -1.25 18.32
C ARG A 109 -9.74 -1.89 18.96
N ALA A 110 -9.77 -2.12 20.26
CA ALA A 110 -8.68 -2.75 20.98
C ALA A 110 -9.21 -3.78 21.99
N GLN A 111 -8.41 -4.80 22.29
CA GLN A 111 -8.73 -5.77 23.33
C GLN A 111 -7.50 -5.88 24.25
N PRO A 112 -7.55 -5.36 25.49
CA PRO A 112 -6.36 -5.21 26.32
C PRO A 112 -5.80 -6.56 26.83
N ALA A 113 -6.62 -7.61 26.86
CA ALA A 113 -6.22 -8.97 27.16
C ALA A 113 -7.12 -9.95 26.41
N LEU A 114 -6.65 -11.18 26.17
CA LEU A 114 -7.34 -12.19 25.35
C LEU A 114 -8.80 -12.47 25.77
N LEU A 115 -9.10 -12.35 27.06
CA LEU A 115 -10.43 -12.58 27.64
C LEU A 115 -11.17 -11.29 28.04
N ALA A 116 -10.57 -10.11 27.85
CA ALA A 116 -11.19 -8.83 28.20
C ALA A 116 -12.21 -8.41 27.13
N ALA A 117 -13.20 -7.60 27.51
CA ALA A 117 -14.14 -7.02 26.55
C ALA A 117 -13.42 -6.08 25.56
N PRO A 118 -13.72 -6.14 24.25
CA PRO A 118 -13.22 -5.18 23.29
C PRO A 118 -13.70 -3.75 23.62
N THR A 119 -12.82 -2.78 23.40
CA THR A 119 -13.11 -1.35 23.59
C THR A 119 -13.00 -0.61 22.26
N GLU A 120 -13.82 0.43 22.11
CA GLU A 120 -13.74 1.38 21.00
C GLU A 120 -13.27 2.74 21.50
N SER A 121 -12.39 3.38 20.74
CA SER A 121 -11.98 4.76 20.97
C SER A 121 -11.80 5.49 19.64
N THR A 122 -11.84 6.82 19.67
CA THR A 122 -11.42 7.63 18.52
C THR A 122 -9.94 7.97 18.64
N MET A 123 -9.29 8.21 17.49
CA MET A 123 -7.91 8.65 17.41
C MET A 123 -7.79 9.86 16.49
N GLY A 124 -7.32 10.98 17.04
CA GLY A 124 -6.97 12.17 16.26
C GLY A 124 -5.60 12.06 15.59
N ALA A 125 -5.18 13.12 14.88
CA ALA A 125 -3.93 13.13 14.10
C ALA A 125 -2.66 12.84 14.94
N SER A 126 -2.55 13.41 16.15
CA SER A 126 -1.40 13.18 17.04
C SER A 126 -1.31 11.73 17.53
N GLU A 127 -2.45 11.13 17.86
CA GLU A 127 -2.55 9.74 18.29
C GLU A 127 -2.26 8.78 17.13
N GLN A 128 -2.76 9.08 15.92
CA GLN A 128 -2.44 8.33 14.71
C GLN A 128 -0.93 8.33 14.43
N ALA A 129 -0.27 9.49 14.53
CA ALA A 129 1.18 9.59 14.34
C ALA A 129 1.94 8.76 15.38
N ARG A 130 1.52 8.80 16.65
CA ARG A 130 2.13 8.00 17.72
C ARG A 130 1.95 6.50 17.51
N GLU A 131 0.74 6.04 17.17
CA GLU A 131 0.49 4.62 16.93
C GLU A 131 1.20 4.12 15.66
N LYS A 132 1.29 4.96 14.61
CA LYS A 132 2.10 4.67 13.42
C LYS A 132 3.58 4.46 13.80
N GLN A 133 4.17 5.39 14.55
CA GLN A 133 5.56 5.27 14.98
C GLN A 133 5.78 3.98 15.79
N LYS A 134 4.90 3.72 16.76
CA LYS A 134 4.94 2.50 17.57
C LYS A 134 4.87 1.22 16.73
N ALA A 135 4.08 1.21 15.65
CA ALA A 135 4.03 0.08 14.73
C ALA A 135 5.35 -0.10 13.96
N PHE A 136 5.99 0.98 13.51
CA PHE A 136 7.29 0.91 12.83
C PHE A 136 8.41 0.49 13.78
N ASP A 137 8.43 0.97 15.03
CA ASP A 137 9.40 0.55 16.04
C ASP A 137 9.27 -0.96 16.33
N LEU A 138 8.03 -1.47 16.37
CA LEU A 138 7.79 -2.91 16.51
C LEU A 138 8.29 -3.69 15.30
N LEU A 139 8.04 -3.21 14.07
CA LEU A 139 8.55 -3.85 12.85
C LEU A 139 10.08 -3.85 12.80
N ASP A 140 10.72 -2.75 13.21
CA ASP A 140 12.18 -2.63 13.29
C ASP A 140 12.75 -3.61 14.32
N ALA A 141 12.17 -3.66 15.53
CA ALA A 141 12.59 -4.58 16.56
C ALA A 141 12.42 -6.06 16.15
N LEU A 142 11.28 -6.41 15.55
CA LEU A 142 11.00 -7.78 15.11
C LEU A 142 11.89 -8.20 13.93
N SER A 143 12.19 -7.28 13.01
CA SER A 143 13.06 -7.56 11.87
C SER A 143 14.55 -7.39 12.17
N ARG A 144 14.94 -7.01 13.39
CA ARG A 144 16.31 -6.56 13.72
C ARG A 144 16.83 -5.54 12.69
N SER A 145 16.02 -4.51 12.44
CA SER A 145 16.26 -3.48 11.44
C SER A 145 16.49 -4.02 10.02
N GLY A 146 15.71 -5.05 9.66
CA GLY A 146 15.78 -5.73 8.35
C GLY A 146 16.78 -6.88 8.25
N ALA A 147 17.56 -7.18 9.30
CA ALA A 147 18.49 -8.31 9.30
C ALA A 147 17.80 -9.69 9.49
N LEU A 148 16.52 -9.70 9.87
CA LEU A 148 15.70 -10.90 10.00
C LEU A 148 14.46 -10.76 9.11
N ALA A 149 14.26 -11.73 8.20
CA ALA A 149 13.11 -11.79 7.32
C ALA A 149 11.84 -12.25 8.06
N PHE A 150 10.68 -11.81 7.58
CA PHE A 150 9.39 -12.29 8.05
C PHE A 150 8.94 -13.50 7.22
N GLU A 151 8.91 -14.69 7.81
CA GLU A 151 8.47 -15.92 7.11
C GLU A 151 6.94 -16.11 7.12
N ALA A 152 6.27 -15.69 8.19
CA ALA A 152 4.83 -15.87 8.40
C ALA A 152 4.08 -14.52 8.45
N ALA A 153 4.26 -13.70 7.42
CA ALA A 153 3.58 -12.40 7.30
C ALA A 153 2.94 -12.23 5.92
N SER A 154 1.86 -11.46 5.87
CA SER A 154 1.23 -11.01 4.63
C SER A 154 1.48 -9.52 4.43
N LEU A 155 2.15 -9.16 3.34
CA LEU A 155 2.31 -7.77 2.92
C LEU A 155 1.22 -7.41 1.91
N HIS A 156 0.44 -6.37 2.21
CA HIS A 156 -0.54 -5.81 1.29
C HIS A 156 -0.02 -4.48 0.75
N VAL A 157 0.21 -4.40 -0.56
CA VAL A 157 0.62 -3.17 -1.25
C VAL A 157 -0.56 -2.64 -2.04
N LEU A 158 -0.97 -1.41 -1.76
CA LEU A 158 -2.05 -0.74 -2.48
C LEU A 158 -1.47 0.22 -3.51
N VAL A 159 -1.73 -0.07 -4.80
CA VAL A 159 -1.45 0.83 -5.91
C VAL A 159 -2.78 1.36 -6.42
N ALA A 160 -2.98 2.68 -6.34
CA ALA A 160 -4.21 3.32 -6.78
C ALA A 160 -3.94 4.18 -8.03
N ALA A 161 -4.67 3.87 -9.10
CA ALA A 161 -4.64 4.62 -10.34
C ALA A 161 -6.06 4.86 -10.84
N THR A 162 -6.27 5.99 -11.50
CA THR A 162 -7.54 6.40 -12.10
C THR A 162 -7.37 6.46 -13.61
N HIS A 163 -8.26 5.78 -14.33
CA HIS A 163 -8.42 6.01 -15.77
C HIS A 163 -9.27 7.26 -15.99
N GLN A 164 -8.74 8.22 -16.74
CA GLN A 164 -9.43 9.43 -17.14
C GLN A 164 -9.67 9.42 -18.65
N PHE A 165 -10.92 9.68 -19.04
CA PHE A 165 -11.26 9.93 -20.43
C PHE A 165 -10.97 11.40 -20.75
N ASP A 166 -10.30 11.64 -21.86
CA ASP A 166 -9.98 12.96 -22.39
C ASP A 166 -11.22 13.71 -22.90
N ARG A 167 -12.29 12.98 -23.20
CA ARG A 167 -13.55 13.49 -23.74
C ARG A 167 -14.75 12.96 -22.95
N SER A 168 -15.85 13.69 -23.06
CA SER A 168 -17.14 13.23 -22.56
C SER A 168 -17.62 12.00 -23.35
N LEU A 169 -18.55 11.22 -22.77
CA LEU A 169 -19.15 10.08 -23.45
C LEU A 169 -19.74 10.45 -24.82
N MET A 170 -20.34 11.64 -24.93
CA MET A 170 -20.85 12.18 -26.19
C MET A 170 -19.72 12.38 -27.20
N GLY A 171 -18.60 12.97 -26.80
CA GLY A 171 -17.44 13.17 -27.67
C GLY A 171 -16.85 11.84 -28.13
N THR A 172 -16.67 10.89 -27.22
CA THR A 172 -16.04 9.59 -27.54
C THR A 172 -16.92 8.70 -28.41
N VAL A 173 -18.19 8.51 -28.05
CA VAL A 173 -19.06 7.52 -28.71
C VAL A 173 -19.73 8.09 -29.97
N ILE A 174 -20.11 9.37 -29.93
CA ILE A 174 -20.92 9.95 -31.02
C ILE A 174 -20.03 10.72 -31.99
N SER A 175 -19.13 11.57 -31.49
CA SER A 175 -18.25 12.34 -32.39
C SER A 175 -17.12 11.50 -32.96
N ASP A 176 -16.42 10.74 -32.10
CA ASP A 176 -15.24 9.99 -32.52
C ASP A 176 -15.56 8.53 -32.89
N SER A 177 -16.77 8.05 -32.58
CA SER A 177 -17.22 6.67 -32.83
C SER A 177 -16.26 5.61 -32.26
N VAL A 178 -15.66 5.91 -31.12
CA VAL A 178 -14.74 5.02 -30.41
C VAL A 178 -15.47 4.37 -29.23
N ASN A 179 -15.21 3.08 -29.00
CA ASN A 179 -15.70 2.41 -27.81
C ASN A 179 -14.80 2.74 -26.61
N PRO A 180 -15.29 3.44 -25.57
CA PRO A 180 -14.47 3.83 -24.41
C PRO A 180 -13.92 2.62 -23.64
N ILE A 181 -14.55 1.45 -23.76
CA ILE A 181 -14.08 0.21 -23.12
C ILE A 181 -12.68 -0.16 -23.61
N GLU A 182 -12.36 0.09 -24.87
CA GLU A 182 -11.06 -0.27 -25.46
C GLU A 182 -9.90 0.48 -24.78
N LYS A 183 -10.13 1.76 -24.45
CA LYS A 183 -9.15 2.58 -23.71
C LYS A 183 -8.97 2.05 -22.28
N LEU A 184 -10.07 1.71 -21.60
CA LEU A 184 -10.04 1.18 -20.24
C LEU A 184 -9.32 -0.18 -20.18
N GLU A 185 -9.63 -1.08 -21.12
CA GLU A 185 -9.00 -2.40 -21.20
C GLU A 185 -7.49 -2.31 -21.35
N ARG A 186 -7.00 -1.41 -22.21
CA ARG A 186 -5.58 -1.15 -22.34
C ARG A 186 -4.98 -0.66 -21.02
N SER A 187 -5.59 0.32 -20.36
CA SER A 187 -5.10 0.82 -19.07
C SER A 187 -5.05 -0.27 -17.99
N SER A 188 -6.13 -1.06 -17.86
CA SER A 188 -6.19 -2.17 -16.92
C SER A 188 -5.12 -3.21 -17.22
N LEU A 189 -4.90 -3.54 -18.50
CA LEU A 189 -3.92 -4.54 -18.88
C LEU A 189 -2.48 -4.08 -18.64
N ILE A 190 -2.16 -2.79 -18.87
CA ILE A 190 -0.85 -2.21 -18.54
C ILE A 190 -0.55 -2.35 -17.04
N ILE A 191 -1.50 -1.95 -16.20
CA ILE A 191 -1.34 -1.99 -14.74
C ILE A 191 -1.22 -3.44 -14.28
N ALA A 192 -2.12 -4.32 -14.74
CA ALA A 192 -2.14 -5.72 -14.33
C ALA A 192 -0.87 -6.46 -14.77
N SER A 193 -0.43 -6.30 -16.02
CA SER A 193 0.80 -6.96 -16.51
C SER A 193 2.04 -6.51 -15.73
N THR A 194 2.08 -5.24 -15.33
CA THR A 194 3.21 -4.68 -14.58
C THR A 194 3.20 -5.13 -13.12
N ILE A 195 2.04 -5.14 -12.45
CA ILE A 195 1.93 -5.54 -11.04
C ILE A 195 2.12 -7.04 -10.85
N HIS A 196 1.57 -7.85 -11.76
CA HIS A 196 1.68 -9.31 -11.68
C HIS A 196 2.96 -9.86 -12.31
N ASP A 197 3.80 -8.99 -12.89
CA ASP A 197 5.00 -9.37 -13.66
C ASP A 197 4.72 -10.52 -14.64
N ALA A 198 3.60 -10.40 -15.37
CA ALA A 198 3.07 -11.45 -16.21
C ALA A 198 2.81 -10.92 -17.63
N PRO A 199 3.04 -11.74 -18.68
CA PRO A 199 2.76 -11.31 -20.03
C PRO A 199 1.26 -11.00 -20.19
N PRO A 200 0.89 -9.92 -20.90
CA PRO A 200 -0.51 -9.53 -21.07
C PRO A 200 -1.42 -10.64 -21.60
N THR A 201 -0.89 -11.56 -22.41
CA THR A 201 -1.64 -12.72 -22.93
C THR A 201 -2.05 -13.72 -21.84
N ALA A 202 -1.25 -13.88 -20.78
CA ALA A 202 -1.55 -14.78 -19.67
C ALA A 202 -2.66 -14.24 -18.74
N LEU A 203 -2.86 -12.91 -18.74
CA LEU A 203 -3.88 -12.24 -17.95
C LEU A 203 -5.25 -12.17 -18.64
N LEU A 204 -5.32 -12.59 -19.90
CA LEU A 204 -6.55 -12.59 -20.71
C LEU A 204 -7.05 -14.01 -20.93
N HIS A 205 -8.37 -14.19 -20.74
CA HIS A 205 -9.08 -15.36 -21.26
C HIS A 205 -8.91 -15.45 -22.78
N GLY A 206 -8.73 -16.67 -23.29
CA GLY A 206 -8.43 -16.93 -24.70
C GLY A 206 -9.42 -16.29 -25.67
N GLU A 207 -10.71 -16.32 -25.33
CA GLU A 207 -11.81 -15.78 -26.13
C GLU A 207 -11.73 -14.26 -26.36
N HIS A 208 -11.00 -13.52 -25.51
CA HIS A 208 -10.91 -12.07 -25.61
C HIS A 208 -9.62 -11.59 -26.28
N ARG A 209 -8.65 -12.48 -26.53
CA ARG A 209 -7.31 -12.09 -27.01
C ARG A 209 -7.34 -11.43 -28.38
N GLU A 210 -8.10 -11.97 -29.33
CA GLU A 210 -8.19 -11.42 -30.69
C GLU A 210 -8.80 -10.02 -30.69
N ARG A 211 -9.90 -9.84 -29.95
CA ARG A 211 -10.58 -8.55 -29.82
C ARG A 211 -9.68 -7.51 -29.14
N VAL A 212 -9.08 -7.85 -27.99
CA VAL A 212 -8.20 -6.94 -27.25
C VAL A 212 -6.95 -6.61 -28.07
N SER A 213 -6.40 -7.57 -28.82
CA SER A 213 -5.28 -7.33 -29.73
C SER A 213 -5.65 -6.36 -30.86
N LYS A 214 -6.82 -6.55 -31.47
CA LYS A 214 -7.27 -5.75 -32.60
C LYS A 214 -7.64 -4.32 -32.24
N PHE A 215 -8.30 -4.11 -31.10
CA PHE A 215 -8.96 -2.84 -30.80
C PHE A 215 -8.35 -2.07 -29.61
N SER A 216 -7.77 -2.76 -28.63
CA SER A 216 -7.42 -2.13 -27.34
C SER A 216 -5.90 -2.02 -27.13
N ALA A 217 -5.20 -3.15 -27.18
CA ALA A 217 -3.86 -3.32 -26.63
C ALA A 217 -2.92 -4.12 -27.55
N GLY A 218 -3.03 -3.94 -28.87
CA GLY A 218 -2.21 -4.67 -29.86
C GLY A 218 -0.71 -4.61 -29.57
N ALA A 219 -0.17 -3.42 -29.29
CA ALA A 219 1.26 -3.23 -29.01
C ALA A 219 1.76 -4.00 -27.77
N LEU A 220 0.89 -4.18 -26.76
CA LEU A 220 1.19 -4.95 -25.54
C LEU A 220 1.19 -6.46 -25.81
N LEU A 221 0.30 -6.92 -26.68
CA LEU A 221 0.14 -8.35 -26.99
C LEU A 221 1.14 -8.84 -28.04
N ILE A 222 1.61 -7.98 -28.95
CA ILE A 222 2.60 -8.33 -29.99
C ILE A 222 4.01 -8.46 -29.39
N LYS A 223 4.37 -7.60 -28.43
CA LYS A 223 5.68 -7.66 -27.75
C LYS A 223 5.81 -8.79 -26.73
N ALA A 224 4.73 -9.50 -26.41
CA ALA A 224 4.70 -10.62 -25.47
C ALA A 224 5.12 -11.97 -26.10
N THR A 225 5.88 -11.94 -27.21
CA THR A 225 6.51 -13.16 -27.75
C THR A 225 7.73 -13.47 -26.87
N PRO A 226 7.80 -14.63 -26.20
CA PRO A 226 8.90 -14.91 -25.29
C PRO A 226 10.23 -14.91 -26.05
N LEU A 227 11.24 -14.28 -25.45
CA LEU A 227 12.64 -14.41 -25.86
C LEU A 227 12.99 -15.90 -25.85
N ALA A 228 13.05 -16.52 -27.03
CA ALA A 228 13.49 -17.89 -27.16
C ALA A 228 14.88 -18.02 -26.55
N ALA A 229 15.03 -18.93 -25.58
CA ALA A 229 16.30 -19.29 -24.97
C ALA A 229 17.26 -19.74 -26.08
N SER A 230 18.19 -18.86 -26.45
CA SER A 230 19.29 -19.19 -27.36
C SER A 230 20.37 -19.89 -26.57
N HIS A 231 20.26 -21.22 -26.44
CA HIS A 231 21.39 -22.07 -26.07
C HIS A 231 22.41 -22.08 -27.22
N LYS A 232 23.60 -21.55 -26.97
CA LYS A 232 24.87 -22.06 -27.51
C LYS A 232 25.92 -21.98 -26.42
#